data_AF-A0A2R3ZAG5-F1
#
_entry.id   AF-A0A2R3ZAG5-F1
#
_cell.length_a   1.000
_cell.length_b   1.000
_cell.length_c   1.000
_cell.angle_alpha   90.00
_cell.angle_beta   90.00
_cell.angle_gamma   90.00
#
_symmetry.space_group_name_H-M   'P 1'
#
loop_
_entity.id
_entity.type
_entity.pdbx_description
1 polymer ?
#
loop_
_entity_poly.entity_id
_entity_poly.type
_entity_poly.pdbx_seq_one_letter_code
_entity_poly.pdbx_strand_id
1 'polypeptide(L)'
;MTSEIANILKTRLSNIDNGLDNQGAPLPNGLLFIDKMAGLIQTAEKAQPSVVEGAFVVSKFPISIDSSYEDCINKGLYKELVPHSKLKGILYFESMGTMPLGLDHGNFKYAVKLRLVCWINNKLIQGDNTMSIAHKLITTIRNSLEKGSFSSGAFNRITCRASNFIDSDYSLFSRYTYPVEIYKYLMYPYEAFGIDYTIEFTIANSCIQELQITAAQC
;
A
#
# COMPACT_ATOMS: atom_id res chain seq x y z
N MET A 1 -8.76 6.85 10.42
CA MET A 1 -9.51 5.59 10.16
C MET A 1 -8.95 4.78 8.99
N THR A 2 -9.18 5.14 7.71
CA THR A 2 -8.68 4.37 6.54
C THR A 2 -7.16 4.20 6.56
N SER A 3 -6.45 5.26 6.94
CA SER A 3 -5.02 5.31 7.20
C SER A 3 -4.55 4.25 8.21
N GLU A 4 -5.19 4.23 9.37
CA GLU A 4 -4.89 3.30 10.47
C GLU A 4 -5.16 1.85 10.06
N ILE A 5 -6.27 1.58 9.38
CA ILE A 5 -6.56 0.24 8.84
C ILE A 5 -5.47 -0.20 7.88
N ALA A 6 -5.08 0.65 6.92
CA ALA A 6 -4.00 0.33 5.99
C ALA A 6 -2.66 0.07 6.73
N ASN A 7 -2.38 0.83 7.79
CA ASN A 7 -1.19 0.61 8.63
C ASN A 7 -1.27 -0.68 9.46
N ILE A 8 -2.43 -1.07 9.98
CA ILE A 8 -2.64 -2.37 10.62
C ILE A 8 -2.36 -3.50 9.64
N LEU A 9 -2.88 -3.40 8.41
CA LEU A 9 -2.63 -4.40 7.36
C LEU A 9 -1.15 -4.45 6.97
N LYS A 10 -0.50 -3.28 6.81
CA LYS A 10 0.94 -3.17 6.58
C LYS A 10 1.73 -3.92 7.64
N THR A 11 1.49 -3.64 8.92
CA THR A 11 2.18 -4.30 10.04
C THR A 11 1.97 -5.82 10.01
N ARG A 12 0.77 -6.28 9.65
CA ARG A 12 0.50 -7.72 9.52
C ARG A 12 1.29 -8.36 8.37
N LEU A 13 1.42 -7.68 7.23
CA LEU A 13 2.26 -8.11 6.12
C LEU A 13 3.76 -8.11 6.46
N SER A 14 4.22 -7.14 7.25
CA SER A 14 5.61 -7.07 7.74
C SER A 14 5.95 -8.18 8.74
N ASN A 15 4.96 -8.82 9.35
CA ASN A 15 5.13 -9.87 10.36
C ASN A 15 4.77 -11.28 9.86
N ILE A 16 4.68 -11.48 8.55
CA ILE A 16 4.44 -12.82 7.99
C ILE A 16 5.59 -13.75 8.38
N ASP A 17 5.26 -14.87 9.00
CA ASP A 17 6.20 -15.96 9.23
C ASP A 17 6.43 -16.71 7.91
N ASN A 18 7.68 -16.71 7.46
CA ASN A 18 8.08 -17.36 6.21
C ASN A 18 8.37 -18.87 6.38
N GLY A 19 8.29 -19.41 7.61
CA GLY A 19 8.48 -20.84 7.88
C GLY A 19 9.86 -21.39 7.51
N LEU A 20 10.85 -20.50 7.35
CA LEU A 20 12.22 -20.86 6.96
C LEU A 20 12.98 -21.33 8.20
N ASP A 21 12.93 -22.59 8.60
CA ASP A 21 13.62 -23.03 9.82
C ASP A 21 15.16 -22.96 9.67
N ASN A 22 15.81 -21.92 10.20
CA ASN A 22 17.27 -21.81 10.24
C ASN A 22 17.76 -21.96 11.68
N GLN A 23 18.13 -23.19 12.03
CA GLN A 23 19.10 -23.60 13.07
C GLN A 23 19.78 -22.46 13.87
N GLY A 24 19.02 -21.73 14.71
CA GLY A 24 19.55 -20.76 15.67
C GLY A 24 19.74 -19.30 15.21
N ALA A 25 19.31 -18.88 14.01
CA ALA A 25 19.33 -17.48 13.60
C ALA A 25 17.91 -16.87 13.55
N PRO A 26 17.67 -15.65 14.05
CA PRO A 26 16.37 -15.01 13.94
C PRO A 26 16.03 -14.80 12.46
N LEU A 27 14.90 -15.38 12.05
CA LEU A 27 14.47 -15.33 10.67
C LEU A 27 13.98 -13.93 10.30
N PRO A 28 14.22 -13.50 9.06
CA PRO A 28 13.59 -12.29 8.58
C PRO A 28 12.08 -12.56 8.45
N ASN A 29 11.30 -11.87 9.27
CA ASN A 29 9.85 -11.83 9.17
C ASN A 29 9.42 -10.92 8.01
N GLY A 30 8.23 -11.16 7.46
CA GLY A 30 7.58 -10.32 6.47
C GLY A 30 7.84 -10.74 5.02
N LEU A 31 7.37 -9.92 4.08
CA LEU A 31 7.51 -10.18 2.65
C LEU A 31 8.96 -9.88 2.19
N LEU A 32 9.83 -10.90 2.18
CA LEU A 32 11.29 -10.78 1.91
C LEU A 32 11.67 -10.18 0.55
N PHE A 33 10.71 -10.11 -0.37
CA PHE A 33 10.84 -9.57 -1.72
C PHE A 33 10.31 -8.13 -1.83
N ILE A 34 9.83 -7.53 -0.75
CA ILE A 34 9.36 -6.14 -0.71
C ILE A 34 10.39 -5.30 0.04
N ASP A 35 11.10 -4.43 -0.69
CA ASP A 35 12.07 -3.51 -0.10
C ASP A 35 11.39 -2.26 0.46
N LYS A 36 10.28 -1.85 -0.15
CA LYS A 36 9.52 -0.64 0.21
C LYS A 36 8.06 -0.98 0.44
N MET A 37 7.60 -0.71 1.65
CA MET A 37 6.21 -0.93 2.05
C MET A 37 5.63 0.32 2.69
N ALA A 38 4.52 0.81 2.15
CA ALA A 38 3.75 1.90 2.74
C ALA A 38 2.35 1.41 3.16
N GLY A 39 1.75 2.13 4.11
CA GLY A 39 0.37 1.91 4.51
C GLY A 39 -0.54 2.50 3.45
N LEU A 40 -1.30 3.53 3.82
CA LEU A 40 -2.07 4.30 2.85
C LEU A 40 -1.16 5.29 2.13
N ILE A 41 -1.41 5.48 0.84
CA ILE A 41 -0.77 6.53 0.05
C ILE A 41 -1.78 7.57 -0.43
N GLN A 42 -1.24 8.74 -0.77
CA GLN A 42 -1.95 9.79 -1.48
C GLN A 42 -1.16 10.22 -2.71
N THR A 43 -1.86 10.79 -3.69
CA THR A 43 -1.23 11.35 -4.88
C THR A 43 -0.71 12.75 -4.55
N ALA A 44 0.60 12.95 -4.58
CA ALA A 44 1.22 14.26 -4.52
C ALA A 44 1.48 14.80 -5.92
N GLU A 45 1.35 16.11 -6.09
CA GLU A 45 1.61 16.80 -7.34
C GLU A 45 2.84 17.71 -7.19
N LYS A 46 3.72 17.68 -8.19
CA LYS A 46 4.90 18.55 -8.26
C LYS A 46 4.93 19.24 -9.61
N ALA A 47 4.85 20.58 -9.59
CA ALA A 47 5.09 21.40 -10.77
C ALA A 47 6.58 21.43 -11.10
N GLN A 48 6.93 21.19 -12.37
CA GLN A 48 8.28 21.27 -12.88
C GLN A 48 8.29 22.16 -14.13
N PRO A 49 9.31 23.02 -14.30
CA PRO A 49 9.43 23.83 -15.51
C PRO A 49 9.53 22.91 -16.73
N SER A 50 8.76 23.22 -17.77
CA SER A 50 8.75 22.47 -19.02
C SER A 50 9.85 22.96 -19.97
N VAL A 51 10.03 22.22 -21.08
CA VAL A 51 10.91 22.63 -22.19
C VAL A 51 10.38 23.88 -22.92
N VAL A 52 9.10 24.19 -22.77
CA VAL A 52 8.46 25.39 -23.31
C VAL A 52 8.55 26.50 -22.27
N GLU A 53 9.15 27.62 -22.67
CA GLU A 53 9.31 28.81 -21.83
C GLU A 53 7.96 29.29 -21.30
N GLY A 54 7.85 29.45 -19.97
CA GLY A 54 6.62 29.86 -19.29
C GLY A 54 5.58 28.76 -19.03
N ALA A 55 5.82 27.52 -19.47
CA ALA A 55 4.93 26.39 -19.20
C ALA A 55 5.50 25.45 -18.11
N PHE A 56 4.60 24.90 -17.29
CA PHE A 56 4.92 23.93 -16.24
C PHE A 56 4.26 22.58 -16.55
N VAL A 57 4.98 21.49 -16.31
CA VAL A 57 4.44 20.13 -16.31
C VAL A 57 4.16 19.72 -14.88
N VAL A 58 2.97 19.22 -14.60
CA VAL A 58 2.60 18.66 -13.29
C VAL A 58 2.85 17.17 -13.30
N SER A 59 3.73 16.70 -12.41
CA SER A 59 4.00 15.28 -12.21
C SER A 59 3.33 14.76 -10.95
N LYS A 60 2.70 13.59 -11.04
CA LYS A 60 1.93 12.96 -9.96
C LYS A 60 2.65 11.73 -9.42
N PHE A 61 2.81 11.64 -8.11
CA PHE A 61 3.56 10.56 -7.46
C PHE A 61 2.79 9.95 -6.28
N PRO A 62 2.97 8.64 -6.02
CA PRO A 62 2.49 8.03 -4.79
C PRO A 62 3.39 8.43 -3.63
N ILE A 63 2.82 9.02 -2.57
CA ILE A 63 3.53 9.29 -1.31
C ILE A 63 2.77 8.67 -0.14
N SER A 64 3.50 8.16 0.85
CA SER A 64 2.89 7.69 2.10
C SER A 64 2.23 8.87 2.81
N ILE A 65 1.03 8.66 3.36
CA ILE A 65 0.37 9.68 4.19
C ILE A 65 1.09 9.92 5.52
N ASP A 66 1.91 8.96 5.95
CA ASP A 66 2.67 9.03 7.20
C ASP A 66 3.97 9.86 7.02
N SER A 67 4.25 10.33 5.79
CA SER A 67 5.41 11.17 5.48
C SER A 67 5.13 12.63 5.82
N SER A 68 6.09 13.27 6.51
CA SER A 68 5.98 14.71 6.78
C SER A 68 6.22 15.52 5.50
N TYR A 69 5.67 16.75 5.46
CA TYR A 69 5.89 17.69 4.36
C TYR A 69 7.38 18.01 4.15
N GLU A 70 8.12 18.21 5.25
CA GLU A 70 9.55 18.46 5.22
C GLU A 70 10.34 17.29 4.65
N ASP A 71 9.99 16.05 5.01
CA ASP A 71 10.63 14.87 4.45
C ASP A 71 10.34 14.74 2.96
N CYS A 72 9.10 15.03 2.54
CA CYS A 72 8.74 15.03 1.13
C CYS A 72 9.62 15.98 0.31
N ILE A 73 9.78 17.23 0.75
CA ILE A 73 10.57 18.23 0.02
C ILE A 73 12.07 17.97 0.11
N ASN A 74 12.59 17.73 1.32
CA ASN A 74 14.03 17.75 1.57
C ASN A 74 14.69 16.39 1.34
N LYS A 75 13.96 15.28 1.52
CA LYS A 75 14.50 13.91 1.39
C LYS A 75 14.08 13.20 0.10
N GLY A 76 13.24 13.85 -0.72
CA GLY A 76 12.87 13.32 -2.03
C GLY A 76 11.94 12.10 -1.96
N LEU A 77 11.08 12.01 -0.94
CA LEU A 77 10.18 10.87 -0.73
C LEU A 77 9.22 10.60 -1.91
N TYR A 78 9.01 11.57 -2.80
CA TYR A 78 8.26 11.41 -4.05
C TYR A 78 8.76 10.28 -4.96
N LYS A 79 10.01 9.83 -4.77
CA LYS A 79 10.62 8.75 -5.55
C LYS A 79 10.63 7.40 -4.82
N GLU A 80 10.25 7.34 -3.55
CA GLU A 80 10.43 6.14 -2.74
C GLU A 80 9.53 4.98 -3.17
N LEU A 81 8.30 5.30 -3.58
CA LEU A 81 7.30 4.32 -4.03
C LEU A 81 7.21 4.25 -5.56
N VAL A 82 8.23 4.74 -6.26
CA VAL A 82 8.33 4.69 -7.72
C VAL A 82 9.16 3.47 -8.13
N PRO A 83 8.69 2.64 -9.08
CA PRO A 83 9.45 1.52 -9.63
C PRO A 83 10.89 1.87 -10.00
N HIS A 84 11.85 1.04 -9.58
CA HIS A 84 13.26 1.27 -9.86
C HIS A 84 14.05 -0.05 -9.90
N SER A 85 15.02 -0.19 -10.80
CA SER A 85 15.78 -1.44 -11.02
C SER A 85 16.62 -1.92 -9.83
N LYS A 86 16.81 -1.08 -8.80
CA LYS A 86 17.52 -1.44 -7.56
C LYS A 86 16.62 -2.04 -6.49
N LEU A 87 15.29 -2.00 -6.69
CA LEU A 87 14.31 -2.52 -5.74
C LEU A 87 13.82 -3.89 -6.22
N LYS A 88 13.69 -4.83 -5.28
CA LYS A 88 13.04 -6.13 -5.46
C LYS A 88 11.53 -5.97 -5.55
N GLY A 89 10.95 -5.09 -4.73
CA GLY A 89 9.53 -4.87 -4.73
C GLY A 89 9.06 -3.68 -3.91
N ILE A 90 7.89 -3.18 -4.29
CA ILE A 90 7.20 -2.06 -3.69
C ILE A 90 5.76 -2.51 -3.41
N LEU A 91 5.24 -2.19 -2.23
CA LEU A 91 3.86 -2.50 -1.86
C LEU A 91 3.23 -1.32 -1.12
N TYR A 92 2.01 -0.95 -1.49
CA TYR A 92 1.25 0.10 -0.80
C TYR A 92 -0.26 -0.07 -0.98
N PHE A 93 -1.05 0.65 -0.17
CA PHE A 93 -2.49 0.70 -0.29
C PHE A 93 -2.99 2.05 -0.82
N GLU A 94 -3.90 2.00 -1.78
CA GLU A 94 -4.69 3.14 -2.22
C GLU A 94 -6.08 3.10 -1.60
N SER A 95 -6.60 4.26 -1.21
CA SER A 95 -7.99 4.39 -0.79
C SER A 95 -8.93 4.35 -2.00
N MET A 96 -9.94 3.50 -1.94
CA MET A 96 -11.04 3.41 -2.91
C MET A 96 -12.37 3.84 -2.28
N GLY A 97 -12.33 4.42 -1.08
CA GLY A 97 -13.48 4.95 -0.36
C GLY A 97 -13.82 4.21 0.93
N THR A 98 -14.68 4.84 1.72
CA THR A 98 -15.17 4.34 3.01
C THR A 98 -16.69 4.48 3.05
N MET A 99 -17.38 3.48 3.60
CA MET A 99 -18.83 3.45 3.69
C MET A 99 -19.26 3.02 5.10
N PRO A 100 -20.15 3.79 5.77
CA PRO A 100 -20.78 3.33 7.00
C PRO A 100 -21.74 2.18 6.69
N LEU A 101 -21.73 1.13 7.50
CA LEU A 101 -22.63 -0.02 7.40
C LEU A 101 -23.75 0.01 8.45
N GLY A 102 -23.72 0.98 9.38
CA GLY A 102 -24.72 1.17 10.42
C GLY A 102 -24.19 0.89 11.83
N LEU A 103 -25.10 0.56 12.73
CA LEU A 103 -24.81 0.23 14.13
C LEU A 103 -25.05 -1.25 14.39
N ASP A 104 -24.14 -1.89 15.13
CA ASP A 104 -24.27 -3.27 15.61
C ASP A 104 -24.06 -3.28 17.13
N HIS A 105 -25.14 -3.46 17.89
CA HIS A 105 -25.12 -3.52 19.36
C HIS A 105 -24.40 -2.32 20.01
N GLY A 106 -24.64 -1.12 19.48
CA GLY A 106 -24.02 0.12 19.96
C GLY A 106 -22.60 0.39 19.42
N ASN A 107 -22.06 -0.48 18.56
CA ASN A 107 -20.80 -0.26 17.86
C ASN A 107 -21.04 0.25 16.45
N PHE A 108 -20.21 1.17 15.97
CA PHE A 108 -20.27 1.63 14.58
C PHE A 108 -19.61 0.62 13.67
N LYS A 109 -20.32 0.18 12.63
CA LYS A 109 -19.81 -0.73 11.61
C LYS A 109 -19.42 0.07 10.36
N TYR A 110 -18.24 -0.21 9.83
CA TYR A 110 -17.72 0.43 8.62
C TYR A 110 -17.20 -0.62 7.64
N ALA A 111 -17.24 -0.26 6.35
CA ALA A 111 -16.52 -0.94 5.29
C ALA A 111 -15.57 0.06 4.62
N VAL A 112 -14.32 -0.33 4.47
CA VAL A 112 -13.31 0.42 3.70
C VAL A 112 -12.94 -0.40 2.48
N LYS A 113 -12.85 0.26 1.34
CA LYS A 113 -12.30 -0.33 0.12
C LYS A 113 -10.86 0.15 -0.05
N LEU A 114 -9.92 -0.78 -0.06
CA LEU A 114 -8.51 -0.50 -0.32
C LEU A 114 -8.05 -1.27 -1.55
N ARG A 115 -7.21 -0.67 -2.38
CA ARG A 115 -6.45 -1.36 -3.41
C ARG A 115 -5.02 -1.55 -2.94
N LEU A 116 -4.61 -2.79 -2.71
CA LEU A 116 -3.19 -3.12 -2.54
C LEU A 116 -2.57 -3.11 -3.93
N VAL A 117 -1.54 -2.29 -4.13
CA VAL A 117 -0.72 -2.30 -5.34
C VAL A 117 0.62 -2.90 -4.99
N CYS A 118 1.06 -3.88 -5.77
CA CYS A 118 2.38 -4.48 -5.64
C CYS A 118 3.11 -4.41 -6.97
N TRP A 119 4.36 -3.99 -6.91
CA TRP A 119 5.31 -4.01 -8.02
C TRP A 119 6.52 -4.85 -7.61
N ILE A 120 7.04 -5.67 -8.51
CA ILE A 120 8.18 -6.55 -8.26
C ILE A 120 9.14 -6.61 -9.44
N ASN A 121 10.39 -6.92 -9.12
CA ASN A 121 11.48 -7.16 -10.04
C ASN A 121 11.85 -8.64 -10.00
N ASN A 122 11.26 -9.44 -10.88
CA ASN A 122 11.46 -10.89 -10.90
C ASN A 122 12.94 -11.26 -11.11
N LYS A 123 13.70 -10.43 -11.83
CA LYS A 123 15.14 -10.65 -12.02
C LYS A 123 15.93 -10.59 -10.71
N LEU A 124 15.60 -9.65 -9.81
CA LEU A 124 16.27 -9.57 -8.50
C LEU A 124 15.79 -10.63 -7.51
N ILE A 125 14.56 -11.13 -7.66
CA ILE A 125 13.98 -12.12 -6.76
C ILE A 125 14.40 -13.54 -7.16
N GLN A 126 14.45 -13.82 -8.46
CA GLN A 126 14.58 -15.18 -9.01
C GLN A 126 15.78 -15.38 -9.94
N GLY A 127 16.59 -14.34 -10.20
CA GLY A 127 17.71 -14.39 -11.13
C GLY A 127 17.24 -14.45 -12.59
N ASP A 128 17.77 -15.40 -13.36
CA ASP A 128 17.46 -15.54 -14.78
C ASP A 128 16.18 -16.36 -15.06
N ASN A 129 15.43 -16.73 -14.01
CA ASN A 129 14.15 -17.39 -14.17
C ASN A 129 13.10 -16.41 -14.71
N THR A 130 12.42 -16.81 -15.78
CA THR A 130 11.44 -15.98 -16.49
C THR A 130 9.99 -16.18 -16.03
N MET A 131 9.75 -17.12 -15.10
CA MET A 131 8.41 -17.44 -14.62
C MET A 131 7.87 -16.37 -13.68
N SER A 132 6.65 -15.89 -13.93
CA SER A 132 5.91 -15.03 -13.01
C SER A 132 5.73 -15.67 -11.63
N ILE A 133 5.91 -14.87 -10.59
CA ILE A 133 5.64 -15.23 -9.19
C ILE A 133 4.46 -14.49 -8.58
N ALA A 134 3.77 -13.63 -9.33
CA ALA A 134 2.63 -12.87 -8.81
C ALA A 134 1.61 -13.78 -8.12
N HIS A 135 1.27 -14.94 -8.70
CA HIS A 135 0.34 -15.90 -8.09
C HIS A 135 0.78 -16.38 -6.69
N LYS A 136 2.10 -16.60 -6.48
CA LYS A 136 2.64 -16.98 -5.16
C LYS A 136 2.51 -15.82 -4.19
N LEU A 137 2.85 -14.61 -4.63
CA LEU A 137 2.77 -13.41 -3.80
C LEU A 137 1.34 -13.08 -3.39
N ILE A 138 0.42 -13.11 -4.36
CA ILE A 138 -1.01 -12.94 -4.12
C ILE A 138 -1.48 -13.96 -3.09
N THR A 139 -1.16 -15.25 -3.28
CA THR A 139 -1.57 -16.30 -2.34
C THR A 139 -1.02 -16.06 -0.93
N THR A 140 0.26 -15.70 -0.79
CA THR A 140 0.87 -15.38 0.51
C THR A 140 0.22 -14.18 1.19
N ILE A 141 -0.03 -13.10 0.44
CA ILE A 141 -0.69 -11.89 0.96
C ILE A 141 -2.11 -12.23 1.44
N ARG A 142 -2.88 -12.96 0.63
CA ARG A 142 -4.24 -13.39 0.99
C ARG A 142 -4.26 -14.28 2.23
N ASN A 143 -3.36 -15.25 2.32
CA ASN A 143 -3.27 -16.13 3.49
C ASN A 143 -2.94 -15.36 4.77
N SER A 144 -2.22 -14.25 4.68
CA SER A 144 -1.94 -13.38 5.83
C SER A 144 -3.16 -12.52 6.21
N LEU A 145 -3.79 -11.86 5.24
CA LEU A 145 -4.81 -10.84 5.48
C LEU A 145 -6.23 -11.41 5.62
N GLU A 146 -6.58 -12.44 4.86
CA GLU A 146 -7.95 -13.01 4.80
C GLU A 146 -8.18 -14.10 5.86
N LYS A 147 -7.18 -14.39 6.71
CA LYS A 147 -7.29 -15.43 7.74
C LYS A 147 -8.10 -14.93 8.94
N GLY A 148 -9.40 -15.24 8.88
CA GLY A 148 -10.36 -14.99 9.96
C GLY A 148 -10.56 -13.50 10.25
N SER A 149 -11.25 -13.22 11.36
CA SER A 149 -11.36 -11.86 11.89
C SER A 149 -10.32 -11.61 12.98
N PHE A 150 -9.86 -10.38 13.10
CA PHE A 150 -8.92 -9.98 14.16
C PHE A 150 -9.26 -8.58 14.68
N SER A 151 -8.66 -8.19 15.80
CA SER A 151 -8.83 -6.85 16.39
C SER A 151 -7.48 -6.19 16.59
N SER A 152 -7.44 -4.86 16.50
CA SER A 152 -6.22 -4.06 16.72
C SER A 152 -6.60 -2.65 17.15
N GLY A 153 -6.09 -2.21 18.31
CA GLY A 153 -6.42 -0.90 18.87
C GLY A 153 -7.93 -0.71 19.08
N ALA A 154 -8.48 0.36 18.51
CA ALA A 154 -9.91 0.68 18.56
C ALA A 154 -10.77 -0.13 17.57
N PHE A 155 -10.14 -0.91 16.68
CA PHE A 155 -10.81 -1.62 15.60
C PHE A 155 -11.05 -3.08 15.98
N ASN A 156 -12.33 -3.46 16.01
CA ASN A 156 -12.79 -4.80 16.37
C ASN A 156 -13.32 -5.56 15.15
N ARG A 157 -13.11 -6.89 15.13
CA ARG A 157 -13.65 -7.80 14.10
C ARG A 157 -13.26 -7.40 12.67
N ILE A 158 -12.05 -6.87 12.49
CA ILE A 158 -11.48 -6.57 11.18
C ILE A 158 -11.49 -7.84 10.34
N THR A 159 -12.23 -7.80 9.23
CA THR A 159 -12.36 -8.90 8.28
C THR A 159 -11.98 -8.37 6.91
N CYS A 160 -10.96 -8.96 6.30
CA CYS A 160 -10.50 -8.58 4.97
C CYS A 160 -10.99 -9.61 3.96
N ARG A 161 -11.53 -9.15 2.82
CA ARG A 161 -11.91 -10.01 1.71
C ARG A 161 -11.44 -9.40 0.40
N ALA A 162 -10.66 -10.16 -0.39
CA ALA A 162 -10.38 -9.77 -1.75
C ALA A 162 -11.68 -9.79 -2.57
N SER A 163 -11.88 -8.76 -3.37
CA SER A 163 -13.08 -8.52 -4.18
C SER A 163 -12.76 -8.51 -5.67
N ASN A 164 -11.53 -8.12 -6.05
CA ASN A 164 -11.08 -8.10 -7.43
C ASN A 164 -9.54 -8.24 -7.49
N PHE A 165 -9.05 -8.83 -8.58
CA PHE A 165 -7.63 -8.95 -8.91
C PHE A 165 -7.35 -8.22 -10.21
N ILE A 166 -6.26 -7.47 -10.24
CA ILE A 166 -5.84 -6.71 -11.41
C ILE A 166 -4.48 -7.26 -11.78
N ASP A 167 -4.46 -8.04 -12.85
CA ASP A 167 -3.22 -8.53 -13.43
C ASP A 167 -2.44 -7.37 -14.07
N SER A 168 -1.14 -7.59 -14.30
CA SER A 168 -0.12 -6.62 -14.71
C SER A 168 -0.53 -5.65 -15.83
N ASP A 169 -1.34 -4.67 -15.46
CA ASP A 169 -1.93 -3.66 -16.31
C ASP A 169 -1.34 -2.30 -15.92
N TYR A 170 -0.92 -1.54 -16.93
CA TYR A 170 -0.50 -0.15 -16.79
C TYR A 170 -1.55 0.71 -16.09
N SER A 171 -2.83 0.31 -16.15
CA SER A 171 -3.92 0.99 -15.45
C SER A 171 -3.70 1.10 -13.93
N LEU A 172 -2.93 0.19 -13.31
CA LEU A 172 -2.55 0.27 -11.89
C LEU A 172 -1.79 1.55 -11.55
N PHE A 173 -1.06 2.11 -12.52
CA PHE A 173 -0.23 3.30 -12.33
C PHE A 173 -0.80 4.53 -13.04
N SER A 174 -2.01 4.43 -13.63
CA SER A 174 -2.64 5.49 -14.42
C SER A 174 -2.88 6.80 -13.65
N ARG A 175 -2.94 6.73 -12.31
CA ARG A 175 -3.08 7.90 -11.43
C ARG A 175 -1.79 8.72 -11.30
N TYR A 176 -0.66 8.16 -11.73
CA TYR A 176 0.67 8.73 -11.58
C TYR A 176 1.22 9.19 -12.94
N THR A 177 2.07 10.18 -12.89
CA THR A 177 2.76 10.71 -14.07
C THR A 177 4.23 10.42 -13.90
N TYR A 178 4.65 9.26 -14.40
CA TYR A 178 6.04 8.86 -14.33
C TYR A 178 6.85 9.42 -15.50
N PRO A 179 8.14 9.73 -15.28
CA PRO A 179 9.07 9.98 -16.36
C PRO A 179 9.17 8.79 -17.34
N VAL A 180 9.53 9.06 -18.59
CA VAL A 180 9.60 8.05 -19.67
C VAL A 180 10.50 6.87 -19.28
N GLU A 181 11.59 7.14 -18.57
CA GLU A 181 12.55 6.14 -18.11
C GLU A 181 11.99 5.15 -17.08
N ILE A 182 10.86 5.44 -16.44
CA ILE A 182 10.22 4.55 -15.47
C ILE A 182 9.29 3.55 -16.16
N TYR A 183 8.73 3.87 -17.33
CA TYR A 183 7.82 2.96 -18.04
C TYR A 183 8.48 1.63 -18.41
N LYS A 184 9.80 1.61 -18.62
CA LYS A 184 10.55 0.35 -18.82
C LYS A 184 10.52 -0.58 -17.61
N TYR A 185 10.28 -0.03 -16.41
CA TYR A 185 10.11 -0.78 -15.17
C TYR A 185 8.68 -1.33 -15.00
N LEU A 186 7.78 -1.05 -15.94
CA LEU A 186 6.43 -1.63 -15.99
C LEU A 186 6.31 -2.73 -17.06
N MET A 187 7.45 -3.16 -17.62
CA MET A 187 7.54 -4.23 -18.62
C MET A 187 8.37 -5.38 -18.06
N TYR A 188 8.29 -6.57 -18.68
CA TYR A 188 9.16 -7.68 -18.33
C TYR A 188 10.65 -7.26 -18.24
N PRO A 189 11.43 -7.69 -17.21
CA PRO A 189 11.17 -8.71 -16.20
C PRO A 189 10.45 -8.19 -14.93
N TYR A 190 9.90 -6.99 -14.99
CA TYR A 190 9.12 -6.42 -13.90
C TYR A 190 7.66 -6.83 -14.04
N GLU A 191 6.98 -6.92 -12.91
CA GLU A 191 5.58 -7.32 -12.84
C GLU A 191 4.87 -6.47 -11.81
N ALA A 192 3.60 -6.17 -12.06
CA ALA A 192 2.76 -5.49 -11.09
C ALA A 192 1.41 -6.21 -10.98
N PHE A 193 0.77 -6.09 -9.83
CA PHE A 193 -0.61 -6.55 -9.66
C PHE A 193 -1.33 -5.71 -8.61
N GLY A 194 -2.65 -5.70 -8.70
CA GLY A 194 -3.54 -5.08 -7.73
C GLY A 194 -4.44 -6.11 -7.07
N ILE A 195 -4.72 -5.92 -5.78
CA ILE A 195 -5.77 -6.64 -5.06
C ILE A 195 -6.71 -5.63 -4.41
N ASP A 196 -7.97 -5.64 -4.85
CA ASP A 196 -9.01 -4.80 -4.24
C ASP A 196 -9.58 -5.54 -3.03
N TYR A 197 -9.38 -4.99 -1.85
CA TYR A 197 -9.93 -5.48 -0.59
C TYR A 197 -11.15 -4.68 -0.16
N THR A 198 -12.18 -5.41 0.28
CA THR A 198 -13.22 -4.87 1.15
C THR A 198 -12.90 -5.28 2.58
N ILE A 199 -12.76 -4.29 3.46
CA ILE A 199 -12.37 -4.48 4.85
C ILE A 199 -13.52 -4.00 5.73
N GLU A 200 -14.16 -4.93 6.42
CA GLU A 200 -15.20 -4.62 7.39
C GLU A 200 -14.65 -4.63 8.80
N PHE A 201 -15.04 -3.66 9.61
CA PHE A 201 -14.68 -3.61 11.03
C PHE A 201 -15.74 -2.87 11.83
N THR A 202 -15.61 -2.97 13.15
CA THR A 202 -16.47 -2.28 14.13
C THR A 202 -15.61 -1.41 15.04
N ILE A 203 -16.13 -0.26 15.44
CA ILE A 203 -15.52 0.64 16.41
C ILE A 203 -16.50 0.82 17.56
N ALA A 204 -16.03 0.60 18.80
CA ALA A 204 -16.85 0.86 19.97
C ALA A 204 -17.14 2.36 20.10
N ASN A 205 -18.36 2.72 20.46
CA ASN A 205 -18.75 4.13 20.64
C ASN A 205 -17.83 4.84 21.66
N SER A 206 -17.39 4.12 22.70
CA SER A 206 -16.45 4.63 23.71
C SER A 206 -15.03 4.88 23.22
N CYS A 207 -14.66 4.40 22.02
CA CYS A 207 -13.33 4.59 21.43
C CYS A 207 -13.28 5.76 20.44
N ILE A 208 -14.40 6.40 20.15
CA ILE A 208 -14.43 7.58 19.28
C ILE A 208 -13.99 8.77 20.13
N GLN A 209 -12.77 9.27 19.87
CA GLN A 209 -12.31 10.51 20.47
C GLN A 209 -13.13 11.68 19.92
N GLU A 210 -13.55 12.56 20.82
CA GLU A 210 -14.22 13.80 20.45
C GLU A 210 -13.25 14.70 19.66
N LEU A 211 -13.72 15.26 18.54
CA LEU A 211 -12.90 16.11 17.69
C LEU A 211 -12.57 17.41 18.44
N GLN A 212 -11.32 17.54 18.91
CA GLN A 212 -10.83 18.76 19.53
C GLN A 212 -10.29 19.71 18.45
N ILE A 213 -11.14 20.62 17.96
CA ILE A 213 -10.69 21.71 17.09
C ILE A 213 -10.15 22.82 17.99
N THR A 214 -8.84 23.06 17.95
CA THR A 214 -8.24 24.19 18.66
C THR A 214 -8.26 25.44 17.79
N ALA A 215 -8.41 26.62 18.40
CA ALA A 215 -8.48 27.90 17.68
C ALA A 215 -7.21 28.21 16.85
N ALA A 216 -6.08 27.54 17.12
CA ALA A 216 -4.86 27.64 16.31
C ALA A 216 -4.92 26.87 14.98
N GLN A 217 -5.98 26.08 14.76
CA GLN A 217 -6.22 25.28 13.55
C GLN A 217 -7.34 25.87 12.67
N CYS A 218 -7.91 27.01 13.05
CA CYS A 218 -8.88 27.81 12.30
C CYS A 218 -8.22 29.10 11.80
#